data_AF-A0A3D1KSA0-F1
#
_entry.id   AF-A0A3D1KSA0-F1
#
_cell.length_a   1.000
_cell.length_b   1.000
_cell.length_c   1.000
_cell.angle_alpha   90.00
_cell.angle_beta   90.00
_cell.angle_gamma   90.00
#
_symmetry.space_group_name_H-M   'P 1'
#
loop_
_entity.id
_entity.type
_entity.pdbx_description
1 polymer ?
#
loop_
_entity_poly.entity_id
_entity_poly.type
_entity_poly.pdbx_seq_one_letter_code
_entity_poly.pdbx_strand_id
1 'polypeptide(L)'
;LMLEMISLYLEQTPTILGAMKQSVADKDWPSLYKAVHKLIPSFSIMGINADFENMAKKVQERASKEQNIDEIPSLVILLDKVCEQACEELTETFNELKDTEIK
;
A
#
# COMPACT_ATOMS: atom_id res chain seq x y z
N LEU A 1 5.40 -9.17 18.61
CA LEU A 1 4.16 -9.23 17.79
C LEU A 1 3.80 -7.87 17.17
N MET A 2 3.42 -6.84 17.92
CA MET A 2 3.00 -5.55 17.33
C MET A 2 4.13 -4.84 16.55
N LEU A 3 5.31 -4.69 17.18
CA LEU A 3 6.49 -4.10 16.51
C LEU A 3 6.90 -4.87 15.24
N GLU A 4 6.83 -6.20 15.26
CA GLU A 4 7.14 -7.03 14.08
C GLU A 4 6.17 -6.78 12.93
N MET A 5 4.87 -6.65 13.23
CA MET A 5 3.84 -6.35 12.23
C MET A 5 4.02 -4.95 11.64
N ILE A 6 4.33 -3.96 12.48
CA ILE A 6 4.61 -2.59 12.02
C ILE A 6 5.88 -2.57 11.15
N SER A 7 6.96 -3.22 11.61
CA SER A 7 8.21 -3.34 10.85
C SER A 7 7.98 -3.98 9.48
N LEU A 8 7.18 -5.05 9.41
CA LEU A 8 6.85 -5.71 8.15
C LEU A 8 6.08 -4.78 7.21
N TYR A 9 5.13 -4.02 7.74
CA TYR A 9 4.37 -3.04 6.96
C TYR A 9 5.28 -1.94 6.41
N LEU A 10 6.16 -1.38 7.24
CA LEU A 10 7.12 -0.33 6.86
C LEU A 10 8.11 -0.81 5.80
N GLU A 11 8.50 -2.09 5.81
CA GLU A 11 9.41 -2.67 4.82
C GLU A 11 8.70 -2.98 3.49
N GLN A 12 7.52 -3.60 3.55
CA GLN A 12 6.83 -4.10 2.36
C GLN A 12 6.08 -3.02 1.59
N THR A 13 5.41 -2.10 2.28
CA THR A 13 4.51 -1.13 1.65
C THR A 13 5.21 -0.25 0.62
N PRO A 14 6.39 0.36 0.92
CA PRO A 14 7.12 1.14 -0.08
C PRO A 14 7.56 0.32 -1.29
N THR A 15 7.97 -0.93 -1.07
CA THR A 15 8.38 -1.86 -2.14
C THR A 15 7.20 -2.19 -3.06
N ILE A 16 6.02 -2.45 -2.49
CA ILE A 16 4.80 -2.75 -3.25
C ILE A 16 4.36 -1.53 -4.06
N LEU A 17 4.39 -0.33 -3.48
CA LEU A 17 4.02 0.91 -4.18
C LEU A 17 5.00 1.25 -5.30
N GLY A 18 6.29 1.02 -5.10
CA GLY A 18 7.30 1.12 -6.15
C GLY A 18 6.97 0.21 -7.34
N ALA A 19 6.60 -1.05 -7.06
CA ALA A 19 6.16 -1.98 -8.10
C ALA A 19 4.87 -1.53 -8.81
N MET A 20 3.91 -0.95 -8.08
CA MET A 20 2.69 -0.38 -8.67
C MET A 20 3.01 0.77 -9.62
N LYS A 21 3.82 1.75 -9.17
CA LYS A 21 4.24 2.90 -9.98
C LYS A 21 4.98 2.47 -11.26
N GLN A 22 5.91 1.52 -11.13
CA GLN A 22 6.64 0.97 -12.28
C GLN A 22 5.71 0.24 -13.25
N SER A 23 4.79 -0.58 -12.73
CA SER A 23 3.81 -1.30 -13.56
C SER A 23 2.92 -0.34 -14.35
N VAL A 24 2.54 0.81 -13.75
CA VAL A 24 1.79 1.85 -14.47
C VAL A 24 2.63 2.51 -15.56
N ALA A 25 3.90 2.84 -15.28
CA ALA A 25 4.80 3.44 -16.26
C ALA A 25 5.05 2.52 -17.46
N ASP A 26 5.21 1.22 -17.21
CA ASP A 26 5.47 0.20 -18.23
C ASP A 26 4.19 -0.32 -18.91
N LYS A 27 3.02 0.09 -18.42
CA LYS A 27 1.70 -0.46 -18.81
C LYS A 27 1.59 -1.98 -18.61
N ASP A 28 2.28 -2.51 -17.60
CA ASP A 28 2.23 -3.91 -17.21
C ASP A 28 1.09 -4.16 -16.21
N TRP A 29 -0.13 -4.33 -16.75
CA TRP A 29 -1.34 -4.56 -15.96
C TRP A 29 -1.33 -5.86 -15.14
N PRO A 30 -0.80 -6.99 -15.66
CA PRO A 30 -0.60 -8.20 -14.85
C PRO A 30 0.29 -7.98 -13.62
N SER A 31 1.39 -7.23 -13.75
CA SER A 31 2.25 -6.89 -12.61
C SER A 31 1.57 -5.92 -11.64
N LEU A 32 0.83 -4.93 -12.16
CA LEU A 32 0.03 -4.03 -11.33
C LEU A 32 -0.99 -4.81 -10.50
N TYR A 33 -1.74 -5.73 -11.11
CA TYR A 33 -2.71 -6.59 -10.41
C TYR A 33 -2.06 -7.34 -9.24
N LYS A 34 -0.90 -7.96 -9.48
CA LYS A 34 -0.17 -8.72 -8.44
C LYS A 34 0.33 -7.82 -7.32
N ALA A 35 0.83 -6.63 -7.64
CA ALA A 35 1.30 -5.68 -6.64
C ALA A 35 0.14 -5.19 -5.77
N VAL A 36 -0.98 -4.78 -6.37
CA VAL A 36 -2.16 -4.32 -5.64
C VAL A 36 -2.79 -5.44 -4.79
N HIS A 37 -2.81 -6.68 -5.28
CA HIS A 37 -3.26 -7.83 -4.49
C HIS A 37 -2.48 -8.01 -3.18
N LYS A 38 -1.17 -7.71 -3.20
CA LYS A 38 -0.31 -7.75 -2.01
C LYS A 38 -0.53 -6.54 -1.10
N LEU A 39 -0.95 -5.40 -1.65
CA LEU A 39 -1.25 -4.19 -0.88
C LEU A 39 -2.55 -4.33 -0.07
N ILE A 40 -3.62 -4.85 -0.67
CA ILE A 40 -4.95 -4.88 -0.05
C ILE A 40 -4.95 -5.48 1.38
N PRO A 41 -4.30 -6.64 1.66
CA PRO A 41 -4.25 -7.19 3.01
C PRO A 41 -3.59 -6.28 4.04
N SER A 42 -2.66 -5.40 3.64
CA SER A 42 -1.96 -4.51 4.57
C SER A 42 -2.90 -3.46 5.15
N PHE A 43 -3.92 -3.04 4.41
CA PHE A 43 -4.89 -2.03 4.85
C PHE A 43 -5.81 -2.56 5.94
N SER A 44 -6.32 -3.78 5.78
CA SER A 44 -7.20 -4.39 6.80
C SER A 44 -6.43 -4.72 8.09
N ILE A 45 -5.13 -5.04 7.99
CA ILE A 45 -4.28 -5.34 9.15
C ILE A 45 -3.94 -4.06 9.95
N MET A 46 -3.64 -2.95 9.26
CA MET A 46 -3.26 -1.68 9.91
C MET A 46 -4.43 -0.74 10.19
N GLY A 47 -5.67 -1.17 9.91
CA GLY A 47 -6.86 -0.36 10.20
C GLY A 47 -7.00 0.88 9.31
N ILE A 48 -6.41 0.86 8.11
CA ILE A 48 -6.56 1.94 7.14
C ILE A 48 -8.03 2.05 6.72
N ASN A 49 -8.49 3.28 6.48
CA ASN A 49 -9.87 3.55 6.10
C ASN A 49 -10.31 2.69 4.89
N ALA A 50 -11.49 2.07 5.00
CA ALA A 50 -12.10 1.21 3.98
C ALA A 50 -12.20 1.87 2.59
N ASP A 51 -12.27 3.20 2.51
CA ASP A 51 -12.27 3.94 1.24
C ASP A 51 -10.99 3.68 0.44
N PHE A 52 -9.83 3.58 1.10
CA PHE A 52 -8.56 3.28 0.44
C PHE A 52 -8.46 1.80 0.06
N GLU A 53 -9.04 0.90 0.86
CA GLU A 53 -9.17 -0.52 0.50
C GLU A 53 -10.06 -0.70 -0.75
N ASN A 54 -11.19 0.00 -0.81
CA ASN A 54 -12.06 0.01 -1.97
C ASN A 54 -11.36 0.61 -3.20
N MET A 55 -10.55 1.64 -3.00
CA MET A 55 -9.74 2.23 -4.06
C MET A 55 -8.70 1.25 -4.62
N ALA A 56 -7.96 0.54 -3.75
CA ALA A 56 -7.02 -0.50 -4.16
C ALA A 56 -7.74 -1.63 -4.91
N LYS A 57 -8.89 -2.11 -4.41
CA LYS A 57 -9.73 -3.09 -5.12
C LYS A 57 -10.15 -2.61 -6.51
N LYS A 58 -10.49 -1.33 -6.65
CA LYS A 58 -10.84 -0.71 -7.94
C LYS A 58 -9.66 -0.73 -8.92
N VAL A 59 -8.45 -0.41 -8.45
CA VAL A 59 -7.23 -0.52 -9.27
C VAL A 59 -6.99 -1.97 -9.69
N GLN A 60 -7.12 -2.91 -8.75
CA GLN A 60 -6.95 -4.34 -9.02
C GLN A 60 -7.92 -4.85 -10.09
N GLU A 61 -9.21 -4.53 -9.97
CA GLU A 61 -10.23 -4.93 -10.93
C GLU A 61 -9.96 -4.36 -12.33
N ARG A 62 -9.57 -3.09 -12.41
CA ARG A 62 -9.25 -2.42 -13.67
C ARG A 62 -8.02 -2.98 -14.34
N ALA A 63 -6.97 -3.27 -13.56
CA ALA A 63 -5.78 -3.95 -14.07
C ALA A 63 -6.09 -5.37 -14.58
N SER A 64 -7.00 -6.09 -13.91
CA SER A 64 -7.40 -7.44 -14.33
C SER A 64 -8.24 -7.44 -15.62
N LYS A 65 -9.11 -6.45 -15.80
CA LYS A 65 -10.01 -6.34 -16.96
C LYS A 65 -9.43 -5.52 -18.12
N GLU A 66 -8.33 -4.81 -17.88
CA GLU A 66 -7.75 -3.81 -18.78
C GLU A 66 -8.78 -2.76 -19.24
N GLN A 67 -9.62 -2.31 -18.31
CA GLN A 67 -10.71 -1.36 -18.55
C GLN A 67 -10.54 -0.10 -17.72
N ASN A 68 -10.86 1.06 -18.31
CA ASN A 68 -10.73 2.38 -17.66
C ASN A 68 -9.30 2.61 -17.11
N ILE A 69 -8.30 2.19 -17.89
CA ILE A 69 -6.88 2.26 -17.52
C ILE A 69 -6.39 3.71 -17.37
N ASP A 70 -7.06 4.68 -18.00
CA ASP A 70 -6.71 6.10 -17.93
C ASP A 70 -6.87 6.69 -16.51
N GLU A 71 -7.72 6.07 -15.68
CA GLU A 71 -7.89 6.47 -14.28
C GLU A 71 -6.91 5.76 -13.32
N ILE A 72 -6.23 4.69 -13.76
CA ILE A 72 -5.32 3.94 -12.88
C ILE A 72 -4.18 4.83 -12.31
N PRO A 73 -3.49 5.66 -13.11
CA PRO A 73 -2.38 6.46 -12.60
C PRO A 73 -2.77 7.38 -11.44
N SER A 74 -3.94 8.05 -11.53
CA SER A 74 -4.38 8.97 -10.48
C SER A 74 -4.76 8.24 -9.19
N LEU A 75 -5.37 7.04 -9.30
CA LEU A 75 -5.65 6.19 -8.15
C LEU A 75 -4.36 5.68 -7.49
N VAL A 76 -3.37 5.25 -8.27
CA VAL A 76 -2.07 4.80 -7.74
C VAL A 76 -1.34 5.92 -7.02
N ILE A 77 -1.36 7.15 -7.54
CA ILE A 77 -0.78 8.33 -6.87
C ILE A 77 -1.46 8.60 -5.54
N LEU A 78 -2.78 8.45 -5.46
CA LEU A 78 -3.52 8.69 -4.22
C LEU A 78 -3.22 7.61 -3.17
N LEU A 79 -3.16 6.34 -3.59
CA LEU A 79 -2.75 5.23 -2.73
C LEU A 79 -1.32 5.41 -2.20
N ASP A 80 -0.39 5.85 -3.06
CA ASP A 80 1.01 6.13 -2.70
C ASP A 80 1.08 7.15 -1.55
N LYS A 81 0.43 8.31 -1.70
CA LYS A 81 0.41 9.36 -0.67
C LYS A 81 -0.15 8.91 0.67
N VAL A 82 -1.24 8.15 0.63
CA VAL A 82 -1.90 7.65 1.85
C VAL A 82 -1.02 6.65 2.57
N CYS A 83 -0.35 5.77 1.81
CA CYS A 83 0.56 4.80 2.39
C CYS A 83 1.85 5.43 2.88
N GLU A 84 2.37 6.46 2.22
CA GLU A 84 3.50 7.27 2.68
C GLU A 84 3.16 7.90 4.04
N GLN A 85 2.02 8.58 4.14
CA GLN A 85 1.54 9.14 5.41
C GLN A 85 1.41 8.06 6.50
N ALA A 86 0.82 6.91 6.18
CA ALA A 86 0.71 5.81 7.13
C ALA A 86 2.08 5.27 7.57
N CYS A 87 3.07 5.23 6.68
CA CYS A 87 4.42 4.81 7.03
C CYS A 87 5.11 5.82 7.96
N GLU A 88 4.90 7.12 7.77
CA GLU A 88 5.42 8.16 8.66
C GLU A 88 4.83 8.00 10.08
N GLU A 89 3.51 7.92 10.20
CA GLU A 89 2.81 7.75 11.49
C GLU A 89 3.20 6.44 12.20
N LEU A 90 3.34 5.35 11.46
CA LEU A 90 3.76 4.07 12.00
C LEU A 90 5.24 4.06 12.41
N THR A 91 6.09 4.87 11.78
CA THR A 91 7.50 5.00 12.19
C THR A 91 7.61 5.69 13.54
N GLU A 92 6.83 6.76 13.76
CA GLU A 92 6.75 7.42 15.06
C GLU A 92 6.25 6.45 16.14
N THR A 93 5.13 5.78 15.87
CA THR A 93 4.54 4.77 16.77
C THR A 93 5.53 3.65 17.09
N PHE A 94 6.27 3.15 16.10
CA PHE A 94 7.27 2.10 16.28
C PHE A 94 8.38 2.55 17.25
N ASN A 95 8.88 3.76 17.09
CA ASN A 95 9.94 4.31 17.94
C ASN A 95 9.47 4.50 19.39
N GLU A 96 8.26 5.02 19.60
CA GLU A 96 7.66 5.19 20.93
C GLU A 96 7.48 3.86 21.67
N LEU A 97 6.96 2.85 20.96
CA LEU A 97 6.77 1.50 21.51
C LEU A 97 8.11 0.83 21.83
N LYS A 98 9.09 0.94 20.93
CA LYS A 98 10.43 0.39 21.13
C LYS A 98 11.13 1.01 22.34
N ASP A 99 11.02 2.33 22.52
CA ASP A 99 11.62 3.03 23.66
C ASP A 99 10.95 2.66 24.99
N THR A 100 9.69 2.22 24.95
CA THR A 100 8.96 1.73 26.13
C THR A 100 9.36 0.30 26.50
N GLU A 101 9.67 -0.56 25.52
CA GLU A 101 10.14 -1.93 25.79
C GLU A 101 11.59 -2.00 26.32
N ILE A 102 12.39 -0.95 26.09
CA ILE A 102 13.80 -0.88 26.52
C ILE A 102 13.93 -0.31 27.95
N LYS A 103 12.88 0.31 28.50
CA LYS A 103 12.85 0.84 29.88
C LYS A 103 12.31 -0.17 30.88
#